data_AF-A0A3R9NMN1-F1
#
_entry.id   AF-A0A3R9NMN1-F1
#
_cell.length_a   1.000
_cell.length_b   1.000
_cell.length_c   1.000
_cell.angle_alpha   90.00
_cell.angle_beta   90.00
_cell.angle_gamma   90.00
#
_symmetry.space_group_name_H-M   'P 1'
#
loop_
_entity.id
_entity.type
_entity.pdbx_description
1 polymer ?
#
loop_
_entity_poly.entity_id
_entity_poly.type
_entity_poly.pdbx_seq_one_letter_code
_entity_poly.pdbx_strand_id
1 'polypeptide(L)'
;MARPSLPSDSLSAAVRAHFGLTQPELGKFIGVSGTVIGHVEAGRRVLPAEAQRRLRPLALLLPPPEGLGPPLPAPPAGASAPEPAAPAVPLEAEPLRKRLRRVCYLLDKARFALENHVRASQAQARRRWGRAVLAALLAPAPGTPAAPAAVAQDPALDAAACRRWLERLPDLAPGAAWPLSATEAALLALRLRLLEEEARALAALLAAAEAPGN
;
A
#
# COMPACT_ATOMS: atom_id res chain seq x y z
N MET A 1 -1.10 -1.06 14.08
CA MET A 1 -0.80 -2.02 12.99
C MET A 1 0.03 -3.15 13.59
N ALA A 2 -0.52 -4.36 13.66
CA ALA A 2 0.24 -5.53 14.09
C ALA A 2 1.28 -5.85 12.99
N ARG A 3 2.57 -5.80 13.34
CA ARG A 3 3.62 -6.29 12.47
C ARG A 3 3.55 -7.83 12.44
N PRO A 4 3.75 -8.48 11.28
CA PRO A 4 3.89 -9.93 11.24
C PRO A 4 5.08 -10.33 12.12
N SER A 5 4.86 -11.19 13.11
CA SER A 5 5.93 -11.81 13.88
C SER A 5 6.63 -12.83 12.99
N LEU A 6 7.95 -12.71 12.83
CA LEU A 6 8.78 -13.80 12.31
C LEU A 6 8.54 -15.05 13.17
N PRO A 7 8.49 -16.26 12.59
CA PRO A 7 8.43 -17.47 13.38
C PRO A 7 9.70 -17.54 14.24
N SER A 8 9.51 -17.49 15.55
CA SER A 8 10.56 -17.75 16.51
C SER A 8 10.53 -19.24 16.84
N ASP A 9 11.66 -19.93 16.69
CA ASP A 9 11.81 -21.36 17.03
C ASP A 9 11.86 -21.61 18.56
N SER A 10 11.36 -20.67 19.37
CA SER A 10 11.36 -20.82 20.82
C SER A 10 10.23 -21.75 21.26
N LEU A 11 10.49 -22.58 22.27
CA LEU A 11 9.48 -23.47 22.86
C LEU A 11 8.21 -22.71 23.29
N SER A 12 8.36 -21.47 23.78
CA SER A 12 7.24 -20.60 24.13
C SER A 12 6.37 -20.24 22.92
N ALA A 13 6.98 -19.98 21.75
CA ALA A 13 6.26 -19.68 20.53
C ALA A 13 5.53 -20.91 19.99
N ALA A 14 6.16 -22.10 20.06
CA ALA A 14 5.55 -23.37 19.68
C ALA A 14 4.30 -23.69 20.53
N VAL A 15 4.41 -23.58 21.86
CA VAL A 15 3.28 -23.70 22.79
C VAL A 15 2.17 -22.72 22.44
N ARG A 16 2.54 -21.46 22.18
CA ARG A 16 1.58 -20.41 21.90
C ARG A 16 0.83 -20.63 20.59
N ALA A 17 1.54 -21.07 19.54
CA ALA A 17 0.96 -21.41 18.25
C ALA A 17 0.03 -22.62 18.33
N HIS A 18 0.45 -23.68 19.03
CA HIS A 18 -0.34 -24.91 19.15
C HIS A 18 -1.66 -24.70 19.91
N PHE A 19 -1.65 -23.93 21.00
CA PHE A 19 -2.83 -23.68 21.83
C PHE A 19 -3.62 -22.41 21.46
N GLY A 20 -3.17 -21.64 20.45
CA GLY A 20 -3.82 -20.39 20.05
C GLY A 20 -3.77 -19.29 21.12
N LEU A 21 -2.75 -19.29 21.99
CA LEU A 21 -2.63 -18.32 23.09
C LEU A 21 -2.05 -16.99 22.60
N THR A 22 -2.38 -15.89 23.26
CA THR A 22 -1.67 -14.60 23.12
C THR A 22 -0.47 -14.54 24.07
N GLN A 23 0.50 -13.64 23.82
CA GLN A 23 1.66 -13.45 24.71
C GLN A 23 1.25 -13.07 26.15
N PRO A 24 0.26 -12.18 26.38
CA PRO A 24 -0.23 -11.89 27.73
C PRO A 24 -0.87 -13.11 28.43
N GLU A 25 -1.61 -13.95 27.70
CA GLU A 25 -2.25 -15.14 28.26
C GLU A 25 -1.21 -16.19 28.68
N LEU A 26 -0.22 -16.46 27.83
CA LEU A 26 0.88 -17.35 28.18
C LEU A 26 1.71 -16.80 29.34
N GLY A 27 1.97 -15.49 29.34
CA GLY A 27 2.67 -14.81 30.43
C GLY A 27 1.95 -14.99 31.76
N LYS A 28 0.63 -14.74 31.78
CA LYS A 28 -0.21 -14.91 32.97
C LYS A 28 -0.15 -16.35 33.50
N PHE A 29 -0.16 -17.35 32.61
CA PHE A 29 -0.07 -18.75 32.98
C PHE A 29 1.28 -19.11 33.63
N ILE A 30 2.41 -18.70 33.03
CA ILE A 30 3.74 -19.04 33.56
C ILE A 30 4.29 -18.04 34.59
N GLY A 31 3.51 -17.01 34.96
CA GLY A 31 3.87 -16.04 35.99
C GLY A 31 4.83 -14.93 35.56
N VAL A 32 4.80 -14.52 34.29
CA VAL A 32 5.62 -13.40 33.75
C VAL A 32 4.75 -12.44 32.92
N SER A 33 5.26 -11.25 32.59
CA SER A 33 4.50 -10.33 31.72
C SER A 33 4.55 -10.76 30.26
N GLY A 34 3.52 -10.40 29.47
CA GLY A 34 3.51 -10.66 28.02
C GLY A 34 4.70 -10.03 27.28
N THR A 35 5.20 -8.89 27.76
CA THR A 35 6.42 -8.27 27.23
C THR A 35 7.66 -9.16 27.42
N VAL A 36 7.79 -9.84 28.57
CA VAL A 36 8.88 -10.80 28.81
C VAL A 36 8.80 -11.96 27.82
N ILE A 37 7.60 -12.48 27.53
CA ILE A 37 7.39 -13.50 26.48
C ILE A 37 7.88 -12.98 25.12
N GLY A 38 7.50 -11.76 24.74
CA GLY A 38 7.95 -11.17 23.47
C GLY A 38 9.47 -10.98 23.36
N HIS A 39 10.17 -10.72 24.48
CA HIS A 39 11.64 -10.69 24.49
C HIS A 39 12.26 -12.09 24.39
N VAL A 40 11.65 -13.10 25.02
CA VAL A 40 12.09 -14.49 24.95
C VAL A 40 11.91 -15.05 23.55
N GLU A 41 10.73 -14.87 22.95
CA GLU A 41 10.47 -15.31 21.56
C GLU A 41 11.45 -14.63 20.60
N ALA A 42 11.80 -13.35 20.81
CA ALA A 42 12.79 -12.65 19.99
C ALA A 42 14.26 -13.02 20.30
N GLY A 43 14.53 -14.02 21.14
CA GLY A 43 15.90 -14.44 21.52
C GLY A 43 16.67 -13.42 22.37
N ARG A 44 16.01 -12.36 22.85
CA ARG A 44 16.64 -11.26 23.61
C ARG A 44 16.75 -11.54 25.10
N ARG A 45 16.04 -12.55 25.62
CA ARG A 45 16.02 -12.91 27.04
C ARG A 45 15.74 -14.39 27.24
N VAL A 46 16.25 -14.96 28.34
CA VAL A 46 15.93 -16.33 28.78
C VAL A 46 14.80 -16.29 29.83
N LEU A 47 13.89 -17.26 29.79
CA LEU A 47 12.84 -17.39 30.80
C LEU A 47 13.44 -17.71 32.18
N PRO A 48 12.93 -17.12 33.28
CA PRO A 48 13.28 -17.56 34.63
C PRO A 48 13.01 -19.04 34.85
N ALA A 49 13.81 -19.72 35.67
CA ALA A 49 13.70 -21.16 35.91
C ALA A 49 12.29 -21.61 36.35
N GLU A 50 11.61 -20.81 37.18
CA GLU A 50 10.24 -21.08 37.60
C GLU A 50 9.23 -21.00 36.45
N ALA A 51 9.39 -20.03 35.55
CA ALA A 51 8.55 -19.92 34.35
C ALA A 51 8.82 -21.07 33.38
N GLN A 52 10.07 -21.53 33.26
CA GLN A 52 10.41 -22.73 32.47
C GLN A 52 9.76 -23.99 33.05
N ARG A 53 9.76 -24.16 34.39
CA ARG A 53 9.06 -25.27 35.06
C ARG A 53 7.57 -25.28 34.76
N ARG A 54 6.93 -24.11 34.76
CA ARG A 54 5.49 -23.97 34.44
C ARG A 54 5.18 -24.15 32.96
N LEU A 55 6.13 -23.88 32.07
CA LEU A 55 5.97 -24.11 30.64
C LEU A 55 6.04 -25.61 30.27
N ARG A 56 6.79 -26.40 31.04
CA ARG A 56 7.07 -27.82 30.75
C ARG A 56 5.80 -28.69 30.54
N PRO A 57 4.72 -28.59 31.35
CA PRO A 57 3.50 -29.35 31.09
C PRO A 57 2.85 -29.03 29.74
N LEU A 58 2.86 -27.76 29.31
CA LEU A 58 2.33 -27.36 28.01
C LEU A 58 3.21 -27.86 26.87
N ALA A 59 4.53 -27.86 27.05
CA ALA A 59 5.47 -28.42 26.09
C ALA A 59 5.25 -29.93 25.86
N LEU A 60 4.97 -30.69 26.91
CA LEU A 60 4.67 -32.13 26.80
C LEU A 60 3.42 -32.43 25.97
N LEU A 61 2.48 -31.49 25.90
CA LEU A 61 1.25 -31.60 25.12
C LEU A 61 1.40 -31.13 23.67
N LEU A 62 2.58 -30.66 23.27
CA LEU A 62 2.88 -30.39 21.86
C LEU A 62 2.94 -31.70 21.06
N PRO A 63 2.65 -31.66 19.76
CA PRO A 63 2.88 -32.80 18.88
C PRO A 63 4.38 -33.12 18.81
N PRO A 64 4.76 -34.34 18.40
CA PRO A 64 6.16 -34.65 18.09
C PRO A 64 6.71 -33.72 17.00
N PRO A 65 7.99 -33.30 17.06
CA PRO A 65 9.05 -33.80 17.95
C PRO A 65 9.16 -33.14 19.33
N GLU A 66 8.48 -32.02 19.59
CA GLU A 66 8.66 -31.24 20.82
C GLU A 66 7.94 -31.82 22.04
N GLY A 67 6.91 -32.65 21.82
CA GLY A 67 6.11 -33.26 22.89
C GLY A 67 5.54 -34.63 22.53
N LEU A 68 4.60 -35.09 23.36
CA LEU A 68 3.89 -36.37 23.26
C LEU A 68 2.38 -36.19 23.02
N GLY A 69 1.97 -34.97 22.71
CA GLY A 69 0.58 -34.62 22.48
C GLY A 69 0.04 -35.17 21.17
N PRO A 70 -1.30 -35.30 21.05
CA PRO A 70 -1.92 -35.66 19.78
C PRO A 70 -1.60 -34.61 18.72
N PRO A 71 -1.47 -35.00 17.43
CA PRO A 71 -1.36 -34.03 16.35
C PRO A 71 -2.57 -33.11 16.37
N LEU A 72 -2.37 -31.84 16.01
CA LEU A 72 -3.46 -30.90 15.84
C LEU A 72 -4.48 -31.53 14.87
N PRO A 73 -5.79 -31.51 15.17
CA PRO A 73 -6.78 -32.00 14.22
C PRO A 73 -6.52 -31.35 12.86
N ALA A 74 -6.41 -32.18 11.82
CA ALA A 74 -6.22 -31.67 10.48
C ALA A 74 -7.31 -30.63 10.21
N PRO A 75 -6.96 -29.42 9.72
CA PRO A 75 -7.99 -28.52 9.24
C PRO A 75 -8.84 -29.30 8.24
N PRO A 76 -10.18 -29.13 8.24
CA PRO A 76 -11.06 -29.88 7.36
C PRO A 76 -10.49 -29.87 5.93
N ALA A 77 -10.17 -31.06 5.43
CA ALA A 77 -9.52 -31.23 4.13
C ALA A 77 -10.47 -30.69 3.05
N GLY A 78 -10.08 -29.59 2.39
CA GLY A 78 -10.89 -28.97 1.34
C GLY A 78 -11.01 -27.45 1.38
N ALA A 79 -10.38 -26.74 2.33
CA ALA A 79 -10.33 -25.28 2.27
C ALA A 79 -9.27 -24.77 1.26
N SER A 80 -9.39 -25.16 -0.01
CA SER A 80 -9.21 -24.16 -1.07
C SER A 80 -10.17 -23.04 -0.69
N ALA A 81 -9.71 -21.79 -0.54
CA ALA A 81 -10.61 -20.68 -0.22
C ALA A 81 -11.82 -20.80 -1.16
N PRO A 82 -13.01 -21.16 -0.66
CA PRO A 82 -14.12 -21.38 -1.54
C PRO A 82 -14.35 -20.05 -2.24
N GLU A 83 -14.50 -20.09 -3.56
CA GLU A 83 -15.18 -19.02 -4.28
C GLU A 83 -16.44 -18.74 -3.44
N PRO A 84 -16.59 -17.53 -2.86
CA PRO A 84 -17.52 -17.34 -1.76
C PRO A 84 -18.92 -17.67 -2.27
N ALA A 85 -19.41 -18.85 -1.88
CA ALA A 85 -20.80 -19.23 -2.10
C ALA A 85 -21.63 -18.13 -1.44
N ALA A 86 -22.63 -17.61 -2.18
CA ALA A 86 -23.50 -16.57 -1.68
C ALA A 86 -23.99 -16.98 -0.28
N PRO A 87 -23.84 -16.11 0.74
CA PRO A 87 -24.20 -16.46 2.09
C PRO A 87 -25.67 -16.90 2.12
N ALA A 88 -25.94 -18.04 2.75
CA ALA A 88 -27.30 -18.56 2.92
C ALA A 88 -28.18 -17.67 3.83
N VAL A 89 -27.59 -16.62 4.42
CA VAL A 89 -28.24 -15.63 5.27
C VAL A 89 -28.50 -14.37 4.45
N PRO A 90 -29.69 -13.75 4.55
CA PRO A 90 -29.96 -12.48 3.88
C PRO A 90 -28.92 -11.44 4.26
N LEU A 91 -28.33 -10.81 3.25
CA LEU A 91 -27.32 -9.79 3.42
C LEU A 91 -27.94 -8.52 4.04
N GLU A 92 -27.22 -7.91 4.99
CA GLU A 92 -27.63 -6.63 5.56
C GLU A 92 -27.35 -5.48 4.57
N ALA A 93 -28.41 -4.81 4.11
CA ALA A 93 -28.30 -3.73 3.11
C ALA A 93 -27.56 -2.48 3.63
N GLU A 94 -27.76 -2.08 4.90
CA GLU A 94 -27.16 -0.86 5.45
C GLU A 94 -25.61 -0.86 5.49
N PRO A 95 -24.95 -1.93 6.00
CA PRO A 95 -23.50 -2.06 5.89
C PRO A 95 -22.98 -1.98 4.45
N LEU A 96 -23.68 -2.60 3.49
CA LEU A 96 -23.34 -2.55 2.07
C LEU A 96 -23.44 -1.11 1.52
N ARG A 97 -24.53 -0.39 1.81
CA ARG A 97 -24.69 1.03 1.42
C ARG A 97 -23.57 1.90 2.00
N LYS A 98 -23.24 1.71 3.29
CA LYS A 98 -22.17 2.46 3.95
C LYS A 98 -20.81 2.20 3.29
N ARG A 99 -20.51 0.94 2.98
CA ARG A 99 -19.26 0.57 2.28
C ARG A 99 -19.24 1.15 0.87
N LEU A 100 -20.33 1.02 0.11
CA LEU A 100 -20.45 1.55 -1.25
C LEU A 100 -20.20 3.06 -1.27
N ARG A 101 -20.85 3.84 -0.39
CA ARG A 101 -20.60 5.29 -0.25
C ARG A 101 -19.12 5.61 -0.01
N ARG A 102 -18.46 4.82 0.84
CA ARG A 102 -17.02 5.00 1.14
C ARG A 102 -16.16 4.68 -0.08
N VAL A 103 -16.45 3.61 -0.81
CA VAL A 103 -15.71 3.22 -2.02
C VAL A 103 -15.87 4.28 -3.11
N CYS A 104 -17.09 4.78 -3.36
CA CYS A 104 -17.32 5.86 -4.32
C CYS A 104 -16.51 7.11 -3.97
N TYR A 105 -16.50 7.54 -2.70
CA TYR A 105 -15.66 8.66 -2.26
C TYR A 105 -14.16 8.43 -2.53
N LEU A 106 -13.65 7.22 -2.26
CA LEU A 106 -12.24 6.90 -2.52
C LEU A 106 -11.93 6.88 -4.01
N LEU A 107 -12.88 6.45 -4.83
CA LEU A 107 -12.81 6.40 -6.28
C LEU A 107 -12.73 7.83 -6.85
N ASP A 108 -13.62 8.73 -6.42
CA ASP A 108 -13.59 10.15 -6.83
C ASP A 108 -12.28 10.82 -6.42
N LYS A 109 -11.80 10.54 -5.20
CA LYS A 109 -10.50 11.05 -4.73
C LYS A 109 -9.34 10.52 -5.60
N ALA A 110 -9.37 9.25 -5.99
CA ALA A 110 -8.33 8.66 -6.83
C ALA A 110 -8.36 9.24 -8.26
N ARG A 111 -9.56 9.45 -8.83
CA ARG A 111 -9.74 10.11 -10.14
C ARG A 111 -9.20 11.53 -10.11
N PHE A 112 -9.58 12.32 -9.11
CA PHE A 112 -9.08 13.68 -8.96
C PHE A 112 -7.55 13.74 -8.84
N ALA A 113 -6.95 12.82 -8.07
CA ALA A 113 -5.50 12.74 -7.96
C ALA A 113 -4.83 12.42 -9.32
N LEU A 114 -5.40 11.49 -10.09
CA LEU A 114 -4.88 11.12 -11.40
C LEU A 114 -5.00 12.27 -12.40
N GLU A 115 -6.14 12.96 -12.45
CA GLU A 115 -6.35 14.13 -13.31
C GLU A 115 -5.36 15.25 -13.01
N ASN A 116 -5.17 15.58 -11.73
CA ASN A 116 -4.20 16.59 -11.32
C ASN A 116 -2.79 16.20 -11.73
N HIS A 117 -2.44 14.92 -11.60
CA HIS A 117 -1.15 14.44 -12.04
C HIS A 117 -0.96 14.55 -13.57
N VAL A 118 -1.96 14.15 -14.36
CA VAL A 118 -1.95 14.29 -15.82
C VAL A 118 -1.78 15.77 -16.22
N ARG A 119 -2.53 16.68 -15.59
CA ARG A 119 -2.41 18.12 -15.83
C ARG A 119 -1.01 18.64 -15.50
N ALA A 120 -0.43 18.23 -14.37
CA ALA A 120 0.92 18.62 -13.97
C ALA A 120 1.98 18.11 -14.97
N SER A 121 1.85 16.86 -15.41
CA SER A 121 2.73 16.25 -16.42
C SER A 121 2.66 16.98 -17.77
N GLN A 122 1.45 17.28 -18.24
CA GLN A 122 1.24 18.06 -19.47
C GLN A 122 1.82 19.47 -19.36
N ALA A 123 1.63 20.15 -18.23
CA ALA A 123 2.20 21.48 -18.01
C ALA A 123 3.73 21.44 -18.03
N GLN A 124 4.34 20.42 -17.43
CA GLN A 124 5.80 20.23 -17.45
C GLN A 124 6.32 19.92 -18.86
N ALA A 125 5.65 19.03 -19.59
CA ALA A 125 6.01 18.71 -20.97
C ALA A 125 5.94 19.95 -21.87
N ARG A 126 4.85 20.73 -21.77
CA ARG A 126 4.70 22.00 -22.49
C ARG A 126 5.79 23.00 -22.13
N ARG A 127 6.18 23.07 -20.86
CA ARG A 127 7.24 23.98 -20.41
C ARG A 127 8.62 23.57 -20.92
N ARG A 128 8.96 22.28 -20.89
CA ARG A 128 10.20 21.75 -21.48
C ARG A 128 10.26 22.05 -22.97
N TRP A 129 9.18 21.77 -23.70
CA TRP A 129 9.06 22.11 -25.12
C TRP A 129 9.25 23.62 -25.37
N GLY A 130 8.51 24.46 -24.64
CA GLY A 130 8.60 25.92 -24.80
C GLY A 130 10.00 26.46 -24.50
N ARG A 131 10.68 25.95 -23.47
CA ARG A 131 12.07 26.30 -23.15
C ARG A 131 13.04 25.89 -24.25
N ALA A 132 12.87 24.70 -24.84
CA ALA A 132 13.69 24.26 -25.97
C ALA A 132 13.48 25.15 -27.21
N VAL A 133 12.23 25.51 -27.52
CA VAL A 133 11.91 26.43 -28.62
C VAL A 133 12.52 27.81 -28.37
N LEU A 134 12.35 28.38 -27.17
CA LEU A 134 12.94 29.66 -26.81
C LEU A 134 14.47 29.64 -26.87
N ALA A 135 15.10 28.54 -26.42
CA ALA A 135 16.55 28.39 -26.51
C ALA A 135 17.04 28.37 -27.96
N ALA A 136 16.35 27.64 -28.84
CA ALA A 136 16.68 27.59 -30.26
C ALA A 136 16.53 28.96 -30.96
N LEU A 137 15.54 29.76 -30.56
CA LEU A 137 15.27 31.08 -31.16
C LEU A 137 16.15 32.20 -30.60
N LEU A 138 16.35 32.24 -29.27
CA LEU A 138 16.99 33.37 -28.59
C LEU A 138 18.48 33.15 -28.27
N ALA A 139 18.94 31.90 -28.30
CA ALA A 139 20.33 31.55 -27.98
C ALA A 139 20.83 30.36 -28.82
N PRO A 140 20.76 30.42 -30.17
CA PRO A 140 21.13 29.31 -31.04
C PRO A 140 22.57 28.85 -30.77
N ALA A 141 22.76 27.53 -30.79
CA ALA A 141 24.09 26.94 -30.68
C ALA A 141 24.84 27.08 -32.03
N PRO A 142 26.17 27.21 -32.03
CA PRO A 142 26.94 27.19 -33.26
C PRO A 142 26.64 25.90 -34.05
N GLY A 143 26.27 26.04 -35.33
CA GLY A 143 25.93 24.91 -36.21
C GLY A 143 24.45 24.46 -36.19
N THR A 144 23.57 25.12 -35.43
CA THR A 144 22.11 24.92 -35.58
C THR A 144 21.54 25.77 -36.72
N PRO A 145 20.46 25.31 -37.39
CA PRO A 145 19.82 26.10 -38.45
C PRO A 145 19.46 27.49 -37.93
N ALA A 146 19.77 28.50 -38.74
CA ALA A 146 19.63 29.89 -38.35
C ALA A 146 18.21 30.20 -37.88
N ALA A 147 18.09 30.94 -36.77
CA ALA A 147 16.82 31.49 -36.33
C ALA A 147 16.19 32.32 -37.48
N PRO A 148 14.85 32.46 -37.51
CA PRO A 148 14.19 33.30 -38.51
C PRO A 148 14.86 34.67 -38.58
N ALA A 149 15.10 35.17 -39.80
CA ALA A 149 15.87 36.40 -40.03
C ALA A 149 15.35 37.61 -39.22
N ALA A 150 14.04 37.68 -38.97
CA ALA A 150 13.40 38.71 -38.15
C ALA A 150 13.87 38.73 -36.68
N VAL A 151 14.24 37.58 -36.11
CA VAL A 151 14.75 37.46 -34.72
C VAL A 151 16.27 37.66 -34.68
N ALA A 152 16.97 37.19 -35.71
CA ALA A 152 18.43 37.28 -35.78
C ALA A 152 18.95 38.72 -36.00
N GLN A 153 18.11 39.64 -36.46
CA GLN A 153 18.49 41.01 -36.81
C GLN A 153 18.11 42.06 -35.77
N ASP A 154 17.49 41.69 -34.64
CA ASP A 154 17.14 42.65 -33.59
C ASP A 154 18.36 42.93 -32.68
N PRO A 155 18.98 44.13 -32.77
CA PRO A 155 20.15 44.47 -31.97
C PRO A 155 19.84 44.62 -30.47
N ALA A 156 18.56 44.67 -30.08
CA ALA A 156 18.17 44.72 -28.67
C ALA A 156 18.25 43.35 -27.97
N LEU A 157 18.38 42.24 -28.72
CA LEU A 157 18.48 40.89 -28.16
C LEU A 157 19.94 40.50 -27.86
N ASP A 158 20.37 40.68 -26.61
CA ASP A 158 21.62 40.08 -26.11
C ASP A 158 21.42 38.57 -25.87
N ALA A 159 21.94 37.76 -26.80
CA ALA A 159 21.89 36.29 -26.73
C ALA A 159 22.47 35.71 -25.43
N ALA A 160 23.49 36.36 -24.83
CA ALA A 160 24.06 35.92 -23.57
C ALA A 160 23.12 36.22 -22.40
N ALA A 161 22.46 37.38 -22.39
CA ALA A 161 21.41 37.69 -21.41
C ALA A 161 20.21 36.77 -21.53
N CYS A 162 19.74 36.48 -22.75
CA CYS A 162 18.66 35.53 -23.02
C CYS A 162 19.01 34.13 -22.49
N ARG A 163 20.25 33.66 -22.71
CA ARG A 163 20.74 32.37 -22.20
C ARG A 163 20.72 32.33 -20.67
N ARG A 164 21.29 33.33 -19.99
CA ARG A 164 21.25 33.45 -18.51
C ARG A 164 19.83 33.53 -17.96
N TRP A 165 18.90 34.14 -18.69
CA TRP A 165 17.49 34.16 -18.30
C TRP A 165 16.85 32.76 -18.44
N LEU A 166 17.08 32.06 -19.55
CA LEU A 166 16.59 30.69 -19.77
C LEU A 166 17.15 29.68 -18.77
N GLU A 167 18.41 29.85 -18.33
CA GLU A 167 19.04 29.01 -17.31
C GLU A 167 18.43 29.22 -15.92
N ARG A 168 17.95 30.44 -15.63
CA ARG A 168 17.28 30.77 -14.36
C ARG A 168 15.80 30.37 -14.32
N LEU A 169 15.19 30.02 -15.46
CA LEU A 169 13.84 29.51 -15.47
C LEU A 169 13.81 28.12 -14.82
N PRO A 170 13.06 27.91 -13.72
CA PRO A 170 12.98 26.59 -13.11
C PRO A 170 12.30 25.61 -14.08
N ASP A 171 12.48 24.30 -13.89
CA ASP A 171 11.79 23.30 -14.72
C ASP A 171 10.32 23.11 -14.30
N LEU A 172 10.01 23.36 -13.02
CA LEU A 172 8.66 23.28 -12.45
C LEU A 172 8.17 24.67 -12.03
N ALA A 173 6.87 24.94 -12.20
CA ALA A 173 6.29 26.18 -11.73
C ALA A 173 6.25 26.15 -10.19
N PRO A 174 6.39 27.30 -9.51
CA PRO A 174 6.23 27.36 -8.06
C PRO A 174 4.86 26.78 -7.64
N GLY A 175 4.87 25.81 -6.72
CA GLY A 175 3.65 25.14 -6.25
C GLY A 175 3.10 24.06 -7.19
N ALA A 176 3.76 23.78 -8.32
CA ALA A 176 3.39 22.63 -9.15
C ALA A 176 3.65 21.32 -8.39
N ALA A 177 2.67 20.43 -8.41
CA ALA A 177 2.87 19.06 -7.94
C ALA A 177 3.98 18.40 -8.77
N TRP A 178 4.85 17.65 -8.11
CA TRP A 178 5.84 16.83 -8.82
C TRP A 178 5.11 15.79 -9.68
N PRO A 179 5.62 15.48 -10.88
CA PRO A 179 5.13 14.34 -11.63
C PRO A 179 5.35 13.07 -10.79
N LEU A 180 4.31 12.25 -10.67
CA LEU A 180 4.44 10.87 -10.23
C LEU A 180 5.46 10.13 -11.10
N SER A 181 6.22 9.26 -10.47
CA SER A 181 6.98 8.22 -11.17
C SER A 181 6.04 7.28 -11.94
N ALA A 182 6.59 6.56 -12.91
CA ALA A 182 5.83 5.54 -13.65
C ALA A 182 5.19 4.50 -12.71
N THR A 183 5.91 4.10 -11.66
CA THR A 183 5.42 3.17 -10.64
C THR A 183 4.24 3.74 -9.86
N GLU A 184 4.33 4.98 -9.38
CA GLU A 184 3.23 5.62 -8.66
C GLU A 184 2.00 5.80 -9.53
N ALA A 185 2.17 6.17 -10.81
CA ALA A 185 1.08 6.26 -11.77
C ALA A 185 0.41 4.88 -12.00
N ALA A 186 1.20 3.82 -12.18
CA ALA A 186 0.70 2.46 -12.33
C ALA A 186 -0.06 1.97 -11.08
N LEU A 187 0.46 2.25 -9.88
CA LEU A 187 -0.21 1.92 -8.61
C LEU A 187 -1.52 2.68 -8.44
N LEU A 188 -1.58 3.96 -8.83
CA LEU A 188 -2.81 4.76 -8.78
C LEU A 188 -3.86 4.22 -9.76
N ALA A 189 -3.44 3.86 -10.99
CA ALA A 189 -4.31 3.25 -11.98
C ALA A 189 -4.86 1.88 -11.51
N LEU A 190 -4.00 1.03 -10.94
CA LEU A 190 -4.42 -0.26 -10.34
C LEU A 190 -5.43 -0.03 -9.21
N ARG A 191 -5.16 0.92 -8.31
CA ARG A 191 -6.07 1.25 -7.21
C ARG A 191 -7.43 1.72 -7.72
N LEU A 192 -7.46 2.52 -8.77
CA LEU A 192 -8.70 3.01 -9.37
C LEU A 192 -9.53 1.84 -9.93
N ARG A 193 -8.88 0.91 -10.66
CA ARG A 193 -9.54 -0.31 -11.16
C ARG A 193 -10.12 -1.17 -10.05
N LEU A 194 -9.36 -1.42 -8.99
CA LEU A 194 -9.82 -2.23 -7.86
C LEU A 194 -11.01 -1.58 -7.14
N LEU A 195 -11.01 -0.25 -7.00
CA LEU A 195 -12.15 0.48 -6.41
C LEU A 195 -13.40 0.41 -7.31
N GLU A 196 -13.23 0.46 -8.64
CA GLU A 196 -14.33 0.31 -9.59
C GLU A 196 -14.93 -1.11 -9.56
N GLU A 197 -14.08 -2.13 -9.48
CA GLU A 197 -14.50 -3.53 -9.33
C GLU A 197 -15.23 -3.74 -8.00
N GLU A 198 -14.68 -3.22 -6.90
CA GLU A 198 -15.33 -3.28 -5.57
C GLU A 198 -16.69 -2.55 -5.58
N ALA A 199 -16.77 -1.37 -6.16
CA ALA A 199 -18.03 -0.61 -6.25
C ALA A 199 -19.10 -1.39 -7.03
N ARG A 200 -18.72 -2.02 -8.15
CA ARG A 200 -19.62 -2.85 -8.97
C ARG A 200 -20.11 -4.08 -8.20
N ALA A 201 -19.20 -4.77 -7.50
CA ALA A 201 -19.55 -5.92 -6.69
C ALA A 201 -20.50 -5.54 -5.53
N LEU A 202 -20.24 -4.43 -4.83
CA LEU A 202 -21.09 -3.93 -3.76
C LEU A 202 -22.48 -3.50 -4.26
N ALA A 203 -22.55 -2.87 -5.45
CA ALA A 203 -23.82 -2.51 -6.06
C ALA A 203 -24.66 -3.74 -6.42
N ALA A 204 -24.01 -4.80 -6.95
CA ALA A 204 -24.68 -6.06 -7.24
C ALA A 204 -25.18 -6.77 -5.97
N LEU A 205 -24.36 -6.80 -4.91
CA LEU A 205 -24.76 -7.36 -3.61
C LEU A 205 -25.91 -6.57 -2.98
N LEU A 206 -25.89 -5.24 -3.10
CA LEU A 206 -26.95 -4.39 -2.57
C LEU A 206 -28.27 -4.62 -3.33
N ALA A 207 -28.23 -4.72 -4.66
CA ALA A 207 -29.40 -5.03 -5.48
C ALA A 207 -30.00 -6.40 -5.12
N ALA A 208 -29.14 -7.41 -4.89
CA ALA A 208 -29.58 -8.73 -4.44
C ALA A 208 -30.18 -8.71 -3.03
N ALA A 209 -29.67 -7.87 -2.12
CA ALA A 209 -30.19 -7.73 -0.76
C ALA A 209 -31.53 -6.96 -0.70
N GLU A 210 -31.78 -6.07 -1.66
CA GLU A 210 -33.01 -5.27 -1.76
C GLU A 210 -34.10 -5.93 -2.60
N ALA A 211 -33.77 -6.94 -3.40
CA ALA A 211 -34.75 -7.71 -4.15
C ALA A 211 -35.74 -8.36 -3.17
N PRO A 212 -37.06 -8.14 -3.34
CA PRO A 212 -38.05 -8.79 -2.49
C PRO A 212 -37.89 -10.31 -2.62
N GLY A 213 -37.83 -11.00 -1.47
CA GLY A 213 -37.74 -12.46 -1.42
C GLY A 213 -38.85 -13.07 -2.29
N ASN A 214 -38.43 -13.81 -3.31
CA ASN A 214 -39.31 -14.54 -4.22
C ASN A 214 -39.87 -15.78 -3.51
#